data_AF-A0AAV3U3U2-F1
#
_entry.id   AF-A0AAV3U3U2-F1
#
_cell.length_a   1.000
_cell.length_b   1.000
_cell.length_c   1.000
_cell.angle_alpha   90.00
_cell.angle_beta   90.00
_cell.angle_gamma   90.00
#
_symmetry.space_group_name_H-M   'P 1'
#
loop_
_entity.id
_entity.type
_entity.pdbx_description
1 polymer ?
#
loop_
_entity_poly.entity_id
_entity_poly.type
_entity_poly.pdbx_seq_one_letter_code
_entity_poly.pdbx_strand_id
1 'polypeptide(L)'
;MGITSNQHASLPASDLSANSLGLGVQSLDVQGVVLIAKSNTFCEAITDITLEQQRDYQISLNDDLAHQNASEVFARNLVRAVEEMLNRSSQMVERCLSTSSKPATEQMRWLRWSIEQIGLQKDILVDFALRFNRSSSALANFPKEHYPSGAYLARVLSNLDSLWNDWCAQLNRKLV
;
A
#
# COMPACT_ATOMS: atom_id res chain seq x y z
N MET A 1 -74.83 46.71 11.41
CA MET A 1 -73.72 45.74 11.21
C MET A 1 -72.44 46.57 11.34
N GLY A 2 -71.83 46.84 12.50
CA GLY A 2 -71.40 45.96 13.60
C GLY A 2 -70.08 45.28 13.18
N ILE A 3 -68.92 45.35 13.84
CA ILE A 3 -68.46 45.88 15.13
C ILE A 3 -66.94 46.23 14.99
N THR A 4 -66.47 47.01 15.96
CA THR A 4 -65.21 47.70 16.30
C THR A 4 -63.83 46.98 16.29
N SER A 5 -62.78 47.81 16.14
CA SER A 5 -61.55 48.04 16.96
C SER A 5 -60.80 46.96 17.77
N ASN A 6 -59.51 47.31 17.96
CA ASN A 6 -58.50 46.97 19.01
C ASN A 6 -57.47 45.89 18.64
N GLN A 7 -56.16 46.18 18.56
CA GLN A 7 -55.17 46.59 19.59
C GLN A 7 -54.86 45.52 20.67
N HIS A 8 -53.54 45.35 20.88
CA HIS A 8 -52.82 44.73 22.02
C HIS A 8 -52.74 43.19 22.12
N ALA A 9 -51.50 42.64 22.08
CA ALA A 9 -50.83 41.96 23.21
C ALA A 9 -49.86 40.82 22.79
N SER A 10 -48.63 40.93 23.33
CA SER A 10 -47.54 39.99 23.66
C SER A 10 -47.60 38.47 23.37
N LEU A 11 -46.43 37.98 22.90
CA LEU A 11 -45.74 36.66 22.99
C LEU A 11 -46.31 35.59 23.97
N PRO A 12 -46.19 34.27 23.66
CA PRO A 12 -45.01 33.50 24.09
C PRO A 12 -44.51 32.40 23.12
N ALA A 13 -43.37 31.82 23.51
CA ALA A 13 -42.56 30.81 22.86
C ALA A 13 -43.26 29.46 22.56
N SER A 14 -42.76 28.79 21.51
CA SER A 14 -42.69 27.32 21.37
C SER A 14 -41.49 27.05 20.44
N ASP A 15 -40.29 26.88 20.97
CA ASP A 15 -39.70 25.57 21.30
C ASP A 15 -39.89 24.52 20.18
N LEU A 16 -38.86 24.35 19.36
CA LEU A 16 -38.30 23.05 19.03
C LEU A 16 -36.80 23.20 18.77
N SER A 17 -36.06 22.45 19.55
CA SER A 17 -34.61 22.42 19.70
C SER A 17 -33.90 21.76 18.52
N ALA A 18 -32.66 22.21 18.27
CA ALA A 18 -31.51 21.33 18.02
C ALA A 18 -30.22 22.18 17.99
N ASN A 19 -29.69 22.48 19.18
CA ASN A 19 -28.25 22.57 19.33
C ASN A 19 -27.67 21.14 19.35
N SER A 20 -26.46 20.97 18.83
CA SER A 20 -25.76 19.72 18.50
C SER A 20 -26.13 19.21 17.09
N LEU A 21 -25.27 19.37 16.10
CA LEU A 21 -23.93 18.81 16.04
C LEU A 21 -22.93 19.87 15.57
N GLY A 22 -21.92 20.11 16.40
CA GLY A 22 -20.71 20.80 15.98
C GLY A 22 -19.98 20.00 14.92
N LEU A 23 -20.40 20.15 13.67
CA LEU A 23 -19.54 19.95 12.51
C LEU A 23 -19.01 21.33 12.14
N GLY A 24 -18.08 21.82 12.96
CA GLY A 24 -17.12 22.78 12.45
C GLY A 24 -16.46 22.10 11.27
N VAL A 25 -16.78 22.56 10.06
CA VAL A 25 -15.96 22.29 8.88
C VAL A 25 -14.63 22.95 9.21
N GLN A 26 -13.75 22.21 9.88
CA GLN A 26 -12.36 22.60 9.99
C GLN A 26 -11.90 22.75 8.55
N SER A 27 -11.49 23.97 8.22
CA SER A 27 -10.72 24.27 7.03
C SER A 27 -9.66 23.18 6.91
N LEU A 28 -9.87 22.24 5.99
CA LEU A 28 -8.82 21.33 5.55
C LEU A 28 -7.74 22.24 4.99
N ASP A 29 -6.69 22.43 5.78
CA ASP A 29 -5.51 23.15 5.37
C ASP A 29 -5.11 22.62 3.98
N VAL A 30 -4.83 23.53 3.05
CA VAL A 30 -4.41 23.19 1.68
C VAL A 30 -3.23 22.20 1.72
N GLN A 31 -2.44 22.24 2.80
CA GLN A 31 -1.35 21.30 3.06
C GLN A 31 -1.82 19.85 3.34
N GLY A 32 -2.95 19.66 4.02
CA GLY A 32 -3.55 18.35 4.29
C GLY A 32 -4.15 17.71 3.04
N VAL A 33 -4.77 18.51 2.17
CA VAL A 33 -5.36 18.03 0.90
C VAL A 33 -4.27 17.55 -0.07
N VAL A 34 -3.14 18.25 -0.15
CA VAL A 34 -2.01 17.84 -1.01
C VAL A 34 -1.35 16.56 -0.50
N LEU A 35 -1.26 16.36 0.82
CA LEU A 35 -0.74 15.11 1.39
C LEU A 35 -1.66 13.92 1.09
N ILE A 36 -2.98 14.09 1.21
CA ILE A 36 -3.97 13.04 0.93
C ILE A 36 -3.98 12.67 -0.56
N ALA A 37 -3.89 13.67 -1.45
CA ALA A 37 -3.79 13.43 -2.88
C ALA A 37 -2.50 12.69 -3.25
N LYS A 38 -1.35 13.08 -2.67
CA LYS A 38 -0.06 12.39 -2.87
C LYS A 38 -0.07 10.97 -2.28
N SER A 39 -0.70 10.75 -1.12
CA SER A 39 -0.82 9.41 -0.53
C SER A 39 -1.71 8.50 -1.38
N ASN A 40 -2.79 9.03 -1.97
CA ASN A 40 -3.64 8.25 -2.88
C ASN A 40 -2.87 7.87 -4.15
N THR A 41 -2.20 8.82 -4.81
CA THR A 41 -1.38 8.49 -5.99
C THR A 41 -0.20 7.57 -5.68
N PHE A 42 0.36 7.64 -4.47
CA PHE A 42 1.42 6.73 -4.04
C PHE A 42 0.89 5.32 -3.78
N CYS A 43 -0.25 5.19 -3.09
CA CYS A 43 -0.92 3.91 -2.86
C CYS A 43 -1.33 3.24 -4.17
N GLU A 44 -1.86 4.01 -5.12
CA GLU A 44 -2.17 3.54 -6.47
C GLU A 44 -0.90 3.06 -7.17
N ALA A 45 0.15 3.87 -7.19
CA ALA A 45 1.40 3.52 -7.86
C ALA A 45 2.08 2.27 -7.25
N ILE A 46 2.08 2.10 -5.92
CA ILE A 46 2.65 0.89 -5.31
C ILE A 46 1.79 -0.34 -5.57
N THR A 47 0.47 -0.17 -5.64
CA THR A 47 -0.45 -1.25 -6.04
C THR A 47 -0.19 -1.66 -7.49
N ASP A 48 -0.01 -0.70 -8.39
CA ASP A 48 0.33 -0.96 -9.79
C ASP A 48 1.65 -1.70 -9.92
N ILE A 49 2.71 -1.24 -9.23
CA ILE A 49 4.00 -1.95 -9.15
C ILE A 49 3.78 -3.39 -8.69
N THR A 50 2.95 -3.60 -7.68
CA THR A 50 2.69 -4.94 -7.14
C THR A 50 1.98 -5.84 -8.15
N LEU A 51 0.97 -5.33 -8.85
CA LEU A 51 0.25 -6.06 -9.91
C LEU A 51 1.18 -6.40 -11.07
N GLU A 52 2.06 -5.48 -11.46
CA GLU A 52 3.10 -5.74 -12.46
C GLU A 52 4.02 -6.87 -11.99
N GLN A 53 4.47 -6.85 -10.72
CA GLN A 53 5.35 -7.89 -10.20
C GLN A 53 4.66 -9.24 -10.02
N GLN A 54 3.35 -9.29 -9.78
CA GLN A 54 2.56 -10.52 -9.84
C GLN A 54 2.55 -11.11 -11.26
N ARG A 55 2.48 -10.27 -12.28
CA ARG A 55 2.52 -10.70 -13.69
C ARG A 55 3.92 -11.17 -14.08
N ASP A 56 4.95 -10.41 -13.72
CA ASP A 56 6.35 -10.73 -14.02
C ASP A 56 6.78 -12.03 -13.33
N TYR A 57 6.30 -12.28 -12.11
CA TYR A 57 6.45 -13.56 -11.42
C TYR A 57 5.90 -14.72 -12.24
N GLN A 58 4.65 -14.61 -12.72
CA GLN A 58 4.01 -15.66 -13.52
C GLN A 58 4.77 -15.94 -14.82
N ILE A 59 5.17 -14.87 -15.53
CA ILE A 59 5.93 -14.98 -16.78
C ILE A 59 7.26 -15.70 -16.51
N SER A 60 8.01 -15.26 -15.51
CA SER A 60 9.32 -15.82 -15.19
C SER A 60 9.23 -17.27 -14.72
N LEU A 61 8.21 -17.61 -13.93
CA LEU A 61 7.95 -18.97 -13.51
C LEU A 61 7.67 -19.88 -14.72
N ASN A 62 6.77 -19.45 -15.61
CA ASN A 62 6.42 -20.24 -16.80
C ASN A 62 7.61 -20.41 -17.73
N ASP A 63 8.44 -19.39 -17.89
CA ASP A 63 9.67 -19.44 -18.68
C ASP A 63 10.69 -20.44 -18.09
N ASP A 64 10.93 -20.39 -16.78
CA ASP A 64 11.79 -21.36 -16.09
C ASP A 64 11.26 -22.80 -16.25
N LEU A 65 9.94 -23.00 -16.13
CA LEU A 65 9.32 -24.31 -16.31
C LEU A 65 9.44 -24.82 -17.76
N ALA A 66 9.27 -23.94 -18.75
CA ALA A 66 9.43 -24.28 -20.17
C ALA A 66 10.86 -24.74 -20.49
N HIS A 67 11.86 -24.16 -19.82
CA HIS A 67 13.27 -24.53 -19.93
C HIS A 67 13.70 -25.65 -18.98
N GLN A 68 12.75 -26.33 -18.33
CA GLN A 68 13.00 -27.41 -17.35
C GLN A 68 13.88 -26.99 -16.16
N ASN A 69 13.94 -25.69 -15.86
CA ASN A 69 14.71 -25.11 -14.77
C ASN A 69 13.91 -25.10 -13.45
N ALA A 70 13.49 -26.27 -13.00
CA ALA A 70 12.51 -26.39 -11.91
C ALA A 70 13.11 -26.32 -10.49
N SER A 71 14.43 -26.44 -10.32
CA SER A 71 15.03 -26.46 -8.98
C SER A 71 14.82 -25.12 -8.27
N GLU A 72 14.18 -25.07 -7.11
CA GLU A 72 13.96 -23.81 -6.37
C GLU A 72 13.26 -22.71 -7.18
N VAL A 73 12.47 -23.11 -8.19
CA VAL A 73 11.84 -22.18 -9.13
C VAL A 73 10.90 -21.21 -8.42
N PHE A 74 10.22 -21.64 -7.35
CA PHE A 74 9.43 -20.74 -6.51
C PHE A 74 10.29 -19.67 -5.85
N ALA A 75 11.34 -20.09 -5.14
CA ALA A 75 12.20 -19.17 -4.39
C ALA A 75 12.87 -18.13 -5.29
N ARG A 76 13.45 -18.56 -6.42
CA ARG A 76 14.15 -17.66 -7.34
C ARG A 76 13.22 -16.61 -7.94
N ASN A 77 12.06 -17.04 -8.45
CA ASN A 77 11.15 -16.13 -9.12
C ASN A 77 10.49 -15.17 -8.12
N LEU A 78 10.19 -15.63 -6.90
CA LEU A 78 9.66 -14.76 -5.85
C LEU A 78 10.70 -13.73 -5.39
N VAL A 79 11.95 -14.15 -5.15
CA VAL A 79 13.04 -13.22 -4.80
C VAL A 79 13.22 -12.17 -5.88
N ARG A 80 13.30 -12.58 -7.15
CA ARG A 80 13.43 -11.67 -8.30
C ARG A 80 12.29 -10.64 -8.35
N ALA A 81 11.04 -11.09 -8.19
CA ALA A 81 9.87 -10.21 -8.21
C ALA A 81 9.88 -9.20 -7.05
N VAL A 82 10.27 -9.63 -5.84
CA VAL A 82 10.40 -8.73 -4.68
C VAL A 82 11.55 -7.73 -4.87
N GLU A 83 12.70 -8.16 -5.36
CA GLU A 83 13.83 -7.26 -5.65
C GLU A 83 13.43 -6.16 -6.64
N GLU A 84 12.76 -6.53 -7.73
CA GLU A 84 12.28 -5.56 -8.72
C GLU A 84 11.20 -4.63 -8.14
N MET A 85 10.27 -5.16 -7.34
CA MET A 85 9.30 -4.35 -6.60
C MET A 85 10.00 -3.29 -5.73
N LEU A 86 10.99 -3.69 -4.95
CA LEU A 86 11.75 -2.81 -4.06
C LEU A 86 12.57 -1.77 -4.85
N ASN A 87 13.18 -2.16 -5.97
CA ASN A 87 13.91 -1.26 -6.84
C ASN A 87 13.01 -0.18 -7.44
N ARG A 88 11.84 -0.54 -7.97
CA ARG A 88 10.86 0.43 -8.49
C ARG A 88 10.31 1.34 -7.40
N SER A 89 10.05 0.76 -6.23
CA SER A 89 9.59 1.51 -5.06
C SER A 89 10.61 2.55 -4.59
N SER A 90 11.92 2.22 -4.59
CA SER A 90 12.99 3.19 -4.31
C SER A 90 12.96 4.37 -5.25
N GLN A 91 12.86 4.11 -6.57
CA GLN A 91 12.83 5.17 -7.58
C GLN A 91 11.62 6.08 -7.38
N MET A 92 10.46 5.52 -7.05
CA MET A 92 9.26 6.29 -6.75
C MET A 92 9.45 7.16 -5.50
N VAL A 93 9.94 6.57 -4.41
CA VAL A 93 10.22 7.29 -3.15
C VAL A 93 11.20 8.45 -3.39
N GLU A 94 12.28 8.22 -4.14
CA GLU A 94 13.27 9.25 -4.47
C GLU A 94 12.68 10.39 -5.30
N ARG A 95 11.84 10.09 -6.28
CA ARG A 95 11.11 11.12 -7.06
C ARG A 95 10.19 11.94 -6.18
N CYS A 96 9.47 11.30 -5.25
CA CYS A 96 8.59 11.99 -4.32
C CYS A 96 9.35 12.90 -3.34
N LEU A 97 10.49 12.44 -2.82
CA LEU A 97 11.33 13.22 -1.91
C LEU A 97 12.00 14.41 -2.63
N SER A 98 12.58 14.20 -3.81
CA SER A 98 13.26 15.25 -4.58
C SER A 98 12.33 16.36 -5.08
N THR A 99 11.05 16.06 -5.31
CA THR A 99 10.04 17.04 -5.72
C THR A 99 9.32 17.71 -4.54
N SER A 100 9.66 17.33 -3.31
CA SER A 100 9.01 17.84 -2.11
C SER A 100 9.69 19.11 -1.60
N SER A 101 8.93 20.21 -1.51
CA SER A 101 9.36 21.42 -0.80
C SER A 101 9.06 21.37 0.72
N LYS A 102 8.67 20.20 1.25
CA LYS A 102 8.20 20.07 2.64
C LYS A 102 9.36 20.07 3.65
N PRO A 103 9.13 20.47 4.90
CA PRO A 103 10.12 20.34 5.97
C PRO A 103 10.59 18.89 6.16
N ALA A 104 11.85 18.70 6.57
CA ALA A 104 12.45 17.38 6.75
C ALA A 104 11.64 16.44 7.67
N THR A 105 11.04 16.97 8.73
CA THR A 105 10.20 16.20 9.67
C THR A 105 8.94 15.61 9.02
N GLU A 106 8.34 16.33 8.06
CA GLU A 106 7.18 15.86 7.31
C GLU A 106 7.60 14.80 6.27
N GLN A 107 8.74 15.00 5.62
CA GLN A 107 9.33 14.02 4.70
C GLN A 107 9.67 12.70 5.41
N MET A 108 10.22 12.75 6.62
CA MET A 108 10.49 11.57 7.45
C MET A 108 9.22 10.80 7.82
N ARG A 109 8.14 11.52 8.17
CA ARG A 109 6.85 10.89 8.49
C ARG A 109 6.26 10.20 7.26
N TRP A 110 6.30 10.87 6.11
CA TRP A 110 5.84 10.31 4.85
C TRP A 110 6.67 9.07 4.47
N LEU A 111 8.01 9.11 4.59
CA LEU A 111 8.84 7.96 4.28
C LEU A 111 8.51 6.75 5.17
N ARG A 112 8.34 6.96 6.48
CA ARG A 112 7.98 5.88 7.41
C ARG A 112 6.68 5.20 6.98
N TRP A 113 5.66 6.01 6.65
CA TRP A 113 4.40 5.50 6.14
C TRP A 113 4.58 4.77 4.79
N SER A 114 5.38 5.29 3.86
CA SER A 114 5.69 4.64 2.59
C SER A 114 6.36 3.28 2.77
N ILE A 115 7.33 3.17 3.69
CA ILE A 115 7.97 1.89 4.05
C ILE A 115 6.91 0.90 4.54
N GLU A 116 6.00 1.32 5.41
CA GLU A 116 4.92 0.44 5.89
C GLU A 116 4.03 -0.05 4.74
N GLN A 117 3.62 0.85 3.82
CA GLN A 117 2.78 0.47 2.68
C GLN A 117 3.50 -0.49 1.72
N ILE A 118 4.77 -0.24 1.41
CA ILE A 118 5.56 -1.13 0.54
C ILE A 118 5.75 -2.50 1.21
N GLY A 119 5.91 -2.53 2.54
CA GLY A 119 5.99 -3.77 3.32
C GLY A 119 4.71 -4.61 3.20
N LEU A 120 3.54 -3.96 3.30
CA LEU A 120 2.25 -4.64 3.09
C LEU A 120 2.13 -5.23 1.68
N GLN A 121 2.58 -4.49 0.66
CA GLN A 121 2.53 -4.94 -0.73
C GLN A 121 3.50 -6.10 -1.01
N LYS A 122 4.68 -6.12 -0.37
CA LYS A 122 5.58 -7.28 -0.38
C LYS A 122 4.85 -8.53 0.10
N ASP A 123 4.13 -8.44 1.22
CA ASP A 123 3.42 -9.58 1.80
C ASP A 123 2.27 -10.06 0.90
N ILE A 124 1.57 -9.12 0.25
CA ILE A 124 0.56 -9.43 -0.76
C ILE A 124 1.18 -10.18 -1.95
N LEU A 125 2.34 -9.77 -2.44
CA LEU A 125 3.06 -10.46 -3.53
C LEU A 125 3.48 -11.89 -3.13
N VAL A 126 3.93 -12.08 -1.89
CA VAL A 126 4.29 -13.41 -1.35
C VAL A 126 3.07 -14.32 -1.27
N ASP A 127 1.95 -13.84 -0.71
CA ASP A 127 0.70 -14.61 -0.63
C ASP A 127 0.17 -14.94 -2.02
N PHE A 128 0.23 -13.99 -2.96
CA PHE A 128 -0.11 -14.24 -4.36
C PHE A 128 0.72 -15.37 -4.96
N ALA A 129 2.06 -15.32 -4.85
CA ALA A 129 2.96 -16.32 -5.43
C ALA A 129 2.67 -17.72 -4.87
N LEU A 130 2.40 -17.82 -3.56
CA LEU A 130 2.03 -19.09 -2.91
C LEU A 130 0.71 -19.64 -3.44
N ARG A 131 -0.32 -18.81 -3.58
CA ARG A 131 -1.63 -19.22 -4.10
C ARG A 131 -1.55 -19.62 -5.56
N PHE A 132 -0.83 -18.84 -6.37
CA PHE A 132 -0.60 -19.14 -7.77
C PHE A 132 0.10 -20.48 -7.93
N ASN A 133 1.19 -20.73 -7.19
CA ASN A 133 1.89 -22.00 -7.27
C ASN A 133 0.98 -23.19 -6.93
N ARG A 134 0.27 -23.11 -5.80
CA ARG A 134 -0.65 -24.16 -5.30
C ARG A 134 -1.83 -24.48 -6.23
N SER A 135 -2.13 -23.60 -7.18
CA SER A 135 -3.21 -23.76 -8.15
C SER A 135 -2.71 -24.05 -9.56
N SER A 136 -1.38 -23.99 -9.78
CA SER A 136 -0.79 -24.15 -11.10
C SER A 136 -0.61 -25.62 -11.45
N SER A 137 -1.31 -26.08 -12.49
CA SER A 137 -1.15 -27.42 -13.04
C SER A 137 0.25 -27.66 -13.62
N ALA A 138 0.94 -26.61 -14.06
CA ALA A 138 2.31 -26.69 -14.57
C ALA A 138 3.31 -27.14 -13.50
N LEU A 139 2.98 -26.94 -12.22
CA LEU A 139 3.80 -27.36 -11.09
C LEU A 139 3.45 -28.74 -10.53
N ALA A 140 2.45 -29.44 -11.09
CA ALA A 140 2.01 -30.74 -10.58
C ALA A 140 3.15 -31.78 -10.48
N ASN A 141 4.12 -31.71 -11.39
CA ASN A 141 5.30 -32.60 -11.41
C ASN A 141 6.43 -32.16 -10.46
N PHE A 142 6.29 -31.01 -9.79
CA PHE A 142 7.30 -30.40 -8.92
C PHE A 142 6.71 -30.17 -7.52
N PRO A 143 6.45 -31.24 -6.73
CA PRO A 143 5.68 -31.15 -5.49
C PRO A 143 6.28 -30.19 -4.45
N LYS A 144 7.61 -30.04 -4.42
CA LYS A 144 8.30 -29.08 -3.53
C LYS A 144 8.06 -27.62 -3.90
N GLU A 145 7.77 -27.35 -5.16
CA GLU A 145 7.53 -26.00 -5.70
C GLU A 145 6.02 -25.70 -5.77
N HIS A 146 5.21 -26.74 -6.00
CA HIS A 146 3.75 -26.70 -5.99
C HIS A 146 3.20 -26.48 -4.57
N TYR A 147 3.74 -27.24 -3.61
CA TYR A 147 3.41 -27.16 -2.19
C TYR A 147 4.68 -27.01 -1.36
N PRO A 148 5.23 -25.79 -1.25
CA PRO A 148 6.42 -25.53 -0.46
C PRO A 148 6.24 -26.00 0.99
N SER A 149 7.20 -26.77 1.50
CA SER A 149 7.21 -27.19 2.89
C SER A 149 7.43 -25.99 3.82
N GLY A 150 7.02 -26.09 5.09
CA GLY A 150 7.24 -25.02 6.07
C GLY A 150 8.72 -24.63 6.21
N ALA A 151 9.63 -25.61 6.20
CA ALA A 151 11.07 -25.36 6.26
C ALA A 151 11.61 -24.66 5.00
N TYR A 152 11.12 -25.06 3.81
CA TYR A 152 11.48 -24.40 2.57
C TYR A 152 11.00 -22.95 2.57
N LEU A 153 9.73 -22.73 2.93
CA LEU A 153 9.15 -21.39 2.98
C LEU A 153 9.86 -20.50 4.01
N ALA A 154 10.17 -21.01 5.20
CA ALA A 154 10.88 -20.25 6.23
C ALA A 154 12.25 -19.74 5.72
N ARG A 155 12.99 -20.56 4.97
CA ARG A 155 14.24 -20.13 4.34
C ARG A 155 14.01 -19.03 3.30
N VAL A 156 12.99 -19.18 2.45
CA VAL A 156 12.67 -18.17 1.43
C VAL A 156 12.28 -16.85 2.11
N LEU A 157 11.40 -16.89 3.12
CA LEU A 157 10.99 -15.71 3.87
C LEU A 157 12.17 -15.04 4.57
N SER A 158 13.09 -15.81 5.16
CA SER A 158 14.31 -15.25 5.76
C SER A 158 15.17 -14.49 4.74
N ASN A 159 15.24 -14.96 3.49
CA ASN A 159 15.97 -14.25 2.43
C ASN A 159 15.25 -12.95 2.05
N LEU A 160 13.92 -12.99 1.94
CA LEU A 160 13.10 -11.81 1.66
C LEU A 160 13.18 -10.77 2.79
N ASP A 161 13.25 -11.21 4.05
CA ASP A 161 13.43 -10.34 5.21
C ASP A 161 14.80 -9.67 5.19
N SER A 162 15.86 -10.38 4.77
CA SER A 162 17.17 -9.77 4.57
C SER A 162 17.11 -8.68 3.50
N LEU A 163 16.51 -8.96 2.34
CA LEU A 163 16.33 -7.98 1.26
C LEU A 163 15.54 -6.76 1.72
N TRP A 164 14.45 -6.99 2.46
CA TRP A 164 13.61 -5.95 3.04
C TRP A 164 14.39 -5.04 4.00
N ASN A 165 15.14 -5.64 4.92
CA ASN A 165 15.91 -4.92 5.93
C ASN A 165 17.03 -4.09 5.27
N ASP A 166 17.73 -4.67 4.29
CA ASP A 166 18.77 -3.97 3.54
C ASP A 166 18.19 -2.78 2.76
N TRP A 167 17.03 -2.96 2.13
CA TRP A 167 16.31 -1.90 1.43
C TRP A 167 15.86 -0.78 2.38
N CYS A 168 15.26 -1.11 3.54
CA CYS A 168 14.89 -0.14 4.56
C CYS A 168 16.10 0.65 5.06
N ALA A 169 17.21 -0.03 5.31
CA ALA A 169 18.46 0.61 5.74
C ALA A 169 19.02 1.56 4.68
N GLN A 170 18.93 1.20 3.39
CA GLN A 170 19.33 2.07 2.29
C GLN A 170 18.48 3.34 2.22
N LEU A 171 17.16 3.24 2.37
CA LEU A 171 16.28 4.42 2.38
C LEU A 171 16.53 5.32 3.60
N ASN A 172 16.70 4.73 4.79
CA ASN A 172 16.99 5.49 6.00
C ASN A 172 18.30 6.30 5.88
N ARG A 173 19.34 5.74 5.24
CA ARG A 173 20.60 6.47 4.99
C ARG A 173 20.46 7.68 4.08
N LYS A 174 19.41 7.77 3.26
CA LYS A 174 19.17 8.92 2.37
C LYS A 174 18.53 10.12 3.09
N LEU A 175 18.10 9.94 4.35
CA LEU A 175 17.44 10.98 5.14
C LEU A 175 18.34 11.63 6.21
N VAL A 176 19.52 11.06 6.47
CA VAL A 176 20.51 11.56 7.44
C VAL A 176 21.56 12.37 6.70
#